data_AF-A0A6T5VWA1-F1
#
_entry.id   AF-A0A6T5VWA1-F1
#
_cell.length_a   1.000
_cell.length_b   1.000
_cell.length_c   1.000
_cell.angle_alpha   90.00
_cell.angle_beta   90.00
_cell.angle_gamma   90.00
#
_symmetry.space_group_name_H-M   'P 1'
#
loop_
_entity.id
_entity.type
_entity.pdbx_description
1 polymer ?
#
loop_
_entity_poly.entity_id
_entity_poly.type
_entity_poly.pdbx_seq_one_letter_code
_entity_poly.pdbx_strand_id
1 'polypeptide(L)'
;PNAQRFIHKNTLVLIEMALFVIDSSAKIEHIESKVITSVSLVQQTTILPYGRTALDLLSGGRKIVDETNNNKTNNIDDLADDRIVIPTDVTPENLHKYTYYELLGLSNEIVDTIDINDIRKAYRKAVLVYHPDKTKDLNKDADGVEDNAVFLKLQEGFNVLTNEQKRRTYDSQLPFDDSVPTESILDKKMKKDINKFYSILDPVFKRNARFAVKKPVPTIGDASTPISEVAKFYDYWINFESWRDFTGKDSEHNPDEASSREEKRWMQKENERIAKKLKKKEMDRIIDLVMLAQKKDPRVIADKESKKQQKEAEKQAREYELNKKAIDEANAKKEAERIESEMKEFAQATKADREKLKKKLSGARNILRKLLRHTGVLKLGDGAYGILSEAEMEILCANADLNDLTSLNEALGGDAATKDTSLFNVNGIDIVKEKFNYIKDQIELNKNVKNNVNISDDTSNNTNNKAEREWTRDYLSHLAKAVAKYPAGLGNRWGCVANYMNDAIKPMELFTEDECIKVAFKAAKNLQNVKK
;
A
#
# COMPACT_ATOMS: atom_id res chain seq x y z
N PRO A 1 -27.47 -36.07 14.05
CA PRO A 1 -27.31 -35.09 15.17
C PRO A 1 -26.37 -33.90 14.85
N ASN A 2 -25.20 -34.13 14.23
CA ASN A 2 -24.22 -33.05 13.99
C ASN A 2 -24.47 -32.20 12.72
N ALA A 3 -25.13 -32.75 11.70
CA ALA A 3 -25.48 -31.99 10.49
C ALA A 3 -26.61 -30.95 10.72
N GLN A 4 -27.60 -31.28 11.55
CA GLN A 4 -28.70 -30.37 11.89
C GLN A 4 -28.25 -29.15 12.72
N ARG A 5 -27.21 -29.30 13.57
CA ARG A 5 -26.65 -28.18 14.34
C ARG A 5 -25.87 -27.18 13.48
N PHE A 6 -25.31 -27.64 12.36
CA PHE A 6 -24.55 -26.77 11.45
C PHE A 6 -25.48 -25.92 10.59
N ILE A 7 -26.58 -26.50 10.11
CA ILE A 7 -27.62 -25.78 9.36
C ILE A 7 -28.27 -24.72 10.25
N HIS A 8 -28.58 -25.05 11.52
CA HIS A 8 -29.25 -24.12 12.42
C HIS A 8 -28.39 -22.89 12.80
N LYS A 9 -27.07 -23.07 12.95
CA LYS A 9 -26.15 -21.96 13.23
C LYS A 9 -25.99 -21.03 12.03
N ASN A 10 -25.89 -21.56 10.81
CA ASN A 10 -25.78 -20.72 9.61
C ASN A 10 -27.07 -19.97 9.29
N THR A 11 -28.24 -20.56 9.58
CA THR A 11 -29.52 -19.84 9.46
C THR A 11 -29.66 -18.72 10.50
N LEU A 12 -29.14 -18.90 11.71
CA LEU A 12 -29.18 -17.85 12.75
C LEU A 12 -28.30 -16.65 12.39
N VAL A 13 -27.11 -16.88 11.83
CA VAL A 13 -26.21 -15.80 11.38
C VAL A 13 -26.82 -15.01 10.21
N LEU A 14 -27.51 -15.70 9.29
CA LEU A 14 -28.20 -15.03 8.18
C LEU A 14 -29.41 -14.20 8.67
N ILE A 15 -30.12 -14.65 9.70
CA ILE A 15 -31.24 -13.91 10.30
C ILE A 15 -30.73 -12.68 11.08
N GLU A 16 -29.61 -12.80 11.82
CA GLU A 16 -28.99 -11.66 12.51
C GLU A 16 -28.45 -10.60 11.53
N MET A 17 -27.86 -11.03 10.41
CA MET A 17 -27.44 -10.09 9.35
C MET A 17 -28.63 -9.41 8.66
N ALA A 18 -29.73 -10.13 8.44
CA ALA A 18 -30.94 -9.53 7.87
C ALA A 18 -31.59 -8.51 8.81
N LEU A 19 -31.60 -8.76 10.12
CA LEU A 19 -32.10 -7.81 11.12
C LEU A 19 -31.24 -6.54 11.21
N PHE A 20 -29.92 -6.65 11.06
CA PHE A 20 -29.01 -5.49 11.06
C PHE A 20 -29.20 -4.56 9.84
N VAL A 21 -29.58 -5.13 8.69
CA VAL A 21 -29.87 -4.36 7.46
C VAL A 21 -31.23 -3.66 7.54
N ILE A 22 -32.21 -4.26 8.21
CA ILE A 22 -33.53 -3.64 8.45
C ILE A 22 -33.42 -2.46 9.43
N ASP A 23 -32.60 -2.59 10.49
CA ASP A 23 -32.38 -1.53 11.48
C ASP A 23 -31.58 -0.33 10.95
N SER A 24 -30.75 -0.57 9.93
CA SER A 24 -30.02 0.50 9.21
C SER A 24 -30.91 1.23 8.19
N SER A 25 -31.98 0.60 7.71
CA SER A 25 -32.94 1.22 6.77
C SER A 25 -34.01 2.05 7.48
N ALA A 26 -34.35 1.72 8.74
CA ALA A 26 -35.31 2.48 9.55
C ALA A 26 -34.77 3.82 10.09
N LYS A 27 -33.45 4.08 10.00
CA LYS A 27 -32.82 5.34 10.44
C LYS A 27 -32.68 6.40 9.35
N ILE A 28 -33.14 6.12 8.12
CA ILE A 28 -32.97 7.01 6.96
C ILE A 28 -34.29 7.72 6.55
N GLU A 29 -35.43 7.42 7.17
CA GLU A 29 -36.73 8.05 6.84
C GLU A 29 -37.15 9.26 7.72
N HIS A 30 -36.28 9.81 8.57
CA HIS A 30 -36.67 10.91 9.47
C HIS A 30 -36.17 12.31 9.11
N ILE A 31 -35.66 12.51 7.90
CA ILE A 31 -35.26 13.83 7.38
C ILE A 31 -36.06 14.13 6.11
N GLU A 32 -37.36 14.36 6.24
CA GLU A 32 -38.14 15.20 5.32
C GLU A 32 -39.57 15.35 5.86
N SER A 33 -39.87 16.56 6.35
CA SER A 33 -41.19 17.21 6.45
C SER A 33 -41.34 18.00 7.76
N LYS A 34 -41.21 19.32 7.67
CA LYS A 34 -42.16 20.24 8.30
C LYS A 34 -42.10 21.61 7.64
N VAL A 35 -43.10 21.77 6.80
CA VAL A 35 -43.52 22.98 6.11
C VAL A 35 -44.01 24.02 7.13
N ILE A 36 -43.62 25.25 6.84
CA ILE A 36 -44.24 26.56 7.14
C ILE A 36 -45.71 26.47 7.61
N THR A 37 -46.02 27.05 8.78
CA THR A 37 -47.13 28.00 9.02
C THR A 37 -47.25 28.32 10.52
N SER A 38 -47.01 29.57 10.90
CA SER A 38 -48.00 30.39 11.63
C SER A 38 -47.38 31.76 11.94
N VAL A 39 -47.98 32.77 11.31
CA VAL A 39 -47.76 34.20 11.54
C VAL A 39 -48.41 34.56 12.86
N SER A 40 -47.65 35.16 13.79
CA SER A 40 -48.19 35.84 14.97
C SER A 40 -47.84 37.31 14.88
N LEU A 41 -48.87 38.14 14.66
CA LEU A 41 -48.82 39.60 14.72
C LEU A 41 -48.53 40.03 16.17
N VAL A 42 -47.38 40.65 16.41
CA VAL A 42 -47.16 41.43 17.64
C VAL A 42 -47.30 42.91 17.30
N GLN A 43 -48.32 43.53 17.89
CA GLN A 43 -48.58 44.96 17.80
C GLN A 43 -47.39 45.75 18.36
N GLN A 44 -46.77 46.60 17.52
CA GLN A 44 -45.81 47.61 17.97
C GLN A 44 -46.57 48.76 18.64
N THR A 45 -46.45 48.89 19.95
CA THR A 45 -46.75 50.13 20.65
C THR A 45 -45.55 51.06 20.53
N THR A 46 -45.69 52.10 19.71
CA THR A 46 -44.72 53.18 19.56
C THR A 46 -44.68 54.04 20.82
N ILE A 47 -43.65 53.87 21.65
CA ILE A 47 -43.29 54.86 22.68
C ILE A 47 -42.32 55.83 22.04
N LEU A 48 -42.72 57.10 21.93
CA LEU A 48 -41.88 58.18 21.43
C LEU A 48 -40.73 58.44 22.41
N PRO A 49 -39.47 58.59 21.95
CA PRO A 49 -38.35 58.91 22.82
C PRO A 49 -38.46 60.35 23.35
N TYR A 50 -38.32 60.52 24.66
CA TYR A 50 -38.21 61.83 25.32
C TYR A 50 -36.76 62.09 25.76
N GLY A 51 -36.32 63.34 25.63
CA GLY A 51 -35.01 63.80 26.07
C GLY A 51 -33.98 63.93 24.94
N ARG A 52 -32.69 63.75 25.29
CA ARG A 52 -31.54 64.08 24.42
C ARG A 52 -31.55 63.37 23.05
N THR A 53 -32.19 62.21 22.97
CA THR A 53 -32.35 61.43 21.73
C THR A 53 -33.29 62.07 20.71
N ALA A 54 -34.32 62.82 21.16
CA ALA A 54 -35.17 63.60 20.26
C ALA A 54 -34.43 64.85 19.72
N LEU A 55 -33.47 65.37 20.48
CA LEU A 55 -32.69 66.55 20.12
C LEU A 55 -31.62 66.27 19.04
N ASP A 56 -31.03 65.08 19.06
CA ASP A 56 -30.05 64.61 18.06
C ASP A 56 -30.70 64.32 16.69
N LEU A 57 -31.99 63.96 16.69
CA LEU A 57 -32.76 63.72 15.46
C LEU A 57 -33.25 65.01 14.79
N LEU A 58 -33.34 66.13 15.53
CA LEU A 58 -33.73 67.44 15.00
C LEU A 58 -32.54 68.32 14.56
N SER A 59 -31.30 68.00 14.97
CA SER A 59 -30.11 68.84 14.75
C SER A 59 -29.42 68.60 13.40
N GLY A 60 -30.21 68.40 12.34
CA GLY A 60 -29.79 68.08 10.97
C GLY A 60 -28.43 68.66 10.56
N GLY A 61 -27.42 67.79 10.47
CA GLY A 61 -26.06 68.16 10.09
C GLY A 61 -25.36 67.02 9.36
N ARG A 62 -25.43 67.06 8.02
CA ARG A 62 -24.74 66.16 7.09
C ARG A 62 -23.24 66.11 7.37
N LYS A 63 -22.64 64.91 7.35
CA LYS A 63 -21.33 64.72 6.69
C LYS A 63 -21.35 63.49 5.80
N ILE A 64 -20.84 63.76 4.61
CA ILE A 64 -20.75 62.98 3.38
C ILE A 64 -19.93 61.71 3.59
N VAL A 65 -20.41 60.64 2.95
CA VAL A 65 -19.76 59.33 2.81
C VAL A 65 -18.62 59.47 1.82
N ASP A 66 -17.45 58.95 2.15
CA ASP A 66 -16.56 58.32 1.18
C ASP A 66 -15.88 57.12 1.86
N GLU A 67 -16.14 55.96 1.31
CA GLU A 67 -15.63 54.66 1.71
C GLU A 67 -14.17 54.52 1.28
N THR A 68 -13.29 54.11 2.19
CA THR A 68 -12.29 53.08 1.89
C THR A 68 -11.73 52.48 3.19
N ASN A 69 -11.82 51.16 3.27
CA ASN A 69 -11.04 50.25 4.13
C ASN A 69 -11.11 50.44 5.65
N ASN A 70 -11.98 49.65 6.29
CA ASN A 70 -11.53 48.66 7.27
C ASN A 70 -12.67 47.73 7.68
N ASN A 71 -12.50 46.44 7.38
CA ASN A 71 -13.21 45.36 8.06
C ASN A 71 -12.91 45.45 9.56
N LYS A 72 -13.78 46.12 10.33
CA LYS A 72 -13.95 45.82 11.75
C LYS A 72 -14.73 44.52 11.83
N THR A 73 -14.02 43.40 11.76
CA THR A 73 -14.52 42.16 12.33
C THR A 73 -14.71 42.39 13.82
N ASN A 74 -15.91 42.09 14.27
CA ASN A 74 -16.36 42.17 15.65
C ASN A 74 -15.33 41.57 16.62
N ASN A 75 -14.85 42.40 17.55
CA ASN A 75 -14.08 41.99 18.72
C ASN A 75 -14.93 41.01 19.55
N ILE A 76 -14.65 39.73 19.40
CA ILE A 76 -14.95 38.70 20.38
C ILE A 76 -13.59 38.34 20.97
N ASP A 77 -13.08 39.15 21.92
CA ASP A 77 -11.98 38.81 22.85
C ASP A 77 -11.66 39.99 23.79
N ASP A 78 -12.67 40.73 24.26
CA ASP A 78 -12.50 41.50 25.48
C ASP A 78 -12.77 40.55 26.65
N LEU A 79 -11.72 40.11 27.37
CA LEU A 79 -11.92 39.49 28.68
C LEU A 79 -12.87 40.37 29.48
N ALA A 80 -13.99 39.80 29.91
CA ALA A 80 -14.97 40.51 30.73
C ALA A 80 -14.27 41.10 31.95
N ASP A 81 -14.52 42.38 32.18
CA ASP A 81 -13.83 43.21 33.18
C ASP A 81 -13.97 42.68 34.61
N ASP A 82 -14.94 41.78 34.82
CA ASP A 82 -15.27 41.06 36.06
C ASP A 82 -14.27 39.95 36.45
N ARG A 83 -13.37 39.53 35.55
CA ARG A 83 -12.37 38.49 35.85
C ARG A 83 -11.10 39.01 36.54
N ILE A 84 -10.92 40.33 36.59
CA ILE A 84 -9.76 40.98 37.22
C ILE A 84 -10.17 41.41 38.63
N VAL A 85 -9.69 40.68 39.64
CA VAL A 85 -9.98 40.95 41.05
C VAL A 85 -8.69 41.32 41.76
N ILE A 86 -8.48 42.62 41.98
CA ILE A 86 -7.27 43.13 42.61
C ILE A 86 -7.35 42.87 44.13
N PRO A 87 -6.35 42.19 44.73
CA PRO A 87 -6.40 41.89 46.16
C PRO A 87 -6.21 43.16 47.02
N THR A 88 -7.17 43.52 47.86
CA THR A 88 -7.04 44.75 48.68
C THR A 88 -6.13 44.58 49.90
N ASP A 89 -5.83 43.33 50.29
CA ASP A 89 -5.14 43.01 51.55
C ASP A 89 -3.61 42.91 51.40
N VAL A 90 -3.05 43.40 50.28
CA VAL A 90 -1.61 43.36 50.03
C VAL A 90 -0.93 44.44 50.87
N THR A 91 -0.04 44.00 51.75
CA THR A 91 0.80 44.82 52.61
C THR A 91 2.27 44.57 52.30
N PRO A 92 3.18 45.48 52.67
CA PRO A 92 4.62 45.27 52.50
C PRO A 92 5.12 43.97 53.14
N GLU A 93 4.57 43.59 54.31
CA GLU A 93 4.95 42.39 55.04
C GLU A 93 4.55 41.09 54.32
N ASN A 94 3.38 41.06 53.67
CA ASN A 94 2.86 39.86 52.99
C ASN A 94 3.21 39.80 51.50
N LEU A 95 3.92 40.82 50.99
CA LEU A 95 4.22 41.01 49.58
C LEU A 95 4.95 39.82 48.94
N HIS A 96 5.78 39.11 49.70
CA HIS A 96 6.52 37.92 49.24
C HIS A 96 5.63 36.71 48.90
N LYS A 97 4.39 36.67 49.42
CA LYS A 97 3.46 35.55 49.21
C LYS A 97 2.74 35.62 47.86
N TYR A 98 2.63 36.82 47.29
CA TYR A 98 1.90 37.04 46.04
C TYR A 98 2.80 36.88 44.82
N THR A 99 2.31 36.16 43.83
CA THR A 99 2.88 36.13 42.48
C THR A 99 2.59 37.45 41.74
N TYR A 100 3.33 37.72 40.65
CA TYR A 100 3.07 38.90 39.82
C TYR A 100 1.69 38.87 39.17
N TYR A 101 1.15 37.68 38.87
CA TYR A 101 -0.21 37.54 38.34
C TYR A 101 -1.27 37.89 39.39
N GLU A 102 -1.14 37.34 40.60
CA GLU A 102 -2.07 37.62 41.71
C GLU A 102 -2.06 39.11 42.09
N LEU A 103 -0.88 39.76 42.07
CA LEU A 103 -0.77 41.19 42.35
C LEU A 103 -1.50 42.06 41.30
N LEU A 104 -1.56 41.61 40.05
CA LEU A 104 -2.36 42.23 38.99
C LEU A 104 -3.85 41.87 39.07
N GLY A 105 -4.25 41.00 39.99
CA GLY A 105 -5.60 40.48 40.10
C GLY A 105 -5.96 39.46 39.01
N LEU A 106 -4.95 38.81 38.43
CA LEU A 106 -5.10 37.73 37.46
C LEU A 106 -4.97 36.38 38.17
N SER A 107 -5.88 35.45 37.93
CA SER A 107 -5.80 34.12 38.52
C SER A 107 -4.74 33.25 37.83
N ASN A 108 -4.05 32.43 38.62
CA ASN A 108 -3.00 31.52 38.15
C ASN A 108 -3.50 30.45 37.17
N GLU A 109 -4.82 30.19 37.13
CA GLU A 109 -5.43 29.21 36.23
C GLU A 109 -5.52 29.68 34.77
N ILE A 110 -5.32 30.97 34.51
CA ILE A 110 -5.54 31.62 33.20
C ILE A 110 -4.20 32.03 32.55
N VAL A 111 -3.04 31.70 33.16
CA VAL A 111 -1.71 32.16 32.70
C VAL A 111 -1.45 31.85 31.22
N ASP A 112 -1.98 30.75 30.71
CA ASP A 112 -1.75 30.28 29.34
C ASP A 112 -2.66 30.94 28.28
N THR A 113 -3.74 31.60 28.71
CA THR A 113 -4.70 32.29 27.83
C THR A 113 -4.67 33.82 27.96
N ILE A 114 -3.89 34.35 28.91
CA ILE A 114 -3.73 35.80 29.13
C ILE A 114 -2.85 36.43 28.04
N ASP A 115 -3.45 37.32 27.25
CA ASP A 115 -2.75 38.18 26.30
C ASP A 115 -2.09 39.38 27.01
N ILE A 116 -1.10 39.99 26.34
CA ILE A 116 -0.39 41.17 26.81
C ILE A 116 -1.37 42.34 27.02
N ASN A 117 -2.43 42.45 26.21
CA ASN A 117 -3.43 43.50 26.37
C ASN A 117 -4.22 43.36 27.68
N ASP A 118 -4.49 42.13 28.12
CA ASP A 118 -5.16 41.87 29.39
C ASP A 118 -4.25 42.22 30.58
N ILE A 119 -2.96 41.91 30.47
CA ILE A 119 -1.95 42.32 31.46
C ILE A 119 -1.91 43.86 31.58
N ARG A 120 -1.96 44.58 30.46
CA ARG A 120 -2.01 46.07 30.46
C ARG A 120 -3.32 46.60 31.06
N LYS A 121 -4.46 45.97 30.79
CA LYS A 121 -5.75 46.33 31.39
C LYS A 121 -5.72 46.12 32.91
N ALA A 122 -5.26 44.95 33.35
CA ALA A 122 -5.12 44.60 34.76
C ALA A 122 -4.16 45.53 35.49
N TYR A 123 -3.01 45.84 34.89
CA TYR A 123 -2.05 46.79 35.45
C TYR A 123 -2.65 48.19 35.63
N ARG A 124 -3.37 48.72 34.63
CA ARG A 124 -4.04 50.03 34.76
C ARG A 124 -5.03 50.06 35.93
N LYS A 125 -5.78 48.98 36.14
CA LYS A 125 -6.69 48.86 37.28
C LYS A 125 -5.93 48.74 38.60
N ALA A 126 -4.89 47.92 38.67
CA ALA A 126 -4.07 47.72 39.87
C ALA A 126 -3.35 49.00 40.30
N VAL A 127 -2.85 49.79 39.34
CA VAL A 127 -2.25 51.11 39.60
C VAL A 127 -3.26 52.04 40.27
N LEU A 128 -4.53 52.08 39.83
CA LEU A 128 -5.56 52.93 40.46
C LEU A 128 -5.88 52.55 41.93
N VAL A 129 -5.49 51.35 42.36
CA VAL A 129 -5.65 50.86 43.74
C VAL A 129 -4.40 51.14 44.55
N TYR A 130 -3.22 50.74 44.05
CA TYR A 130 -1.96 50.80 44.78
C TYR A 130 -1.10 52.03 44.48
N HIS A 131 -1.63 53.06 43.78
CA HIS A 131 -0.85 54.26 43.49
C HIS A 131 -0.46 54.97 44.80
N PRO A 132 0.82 55.36 44.96
CA PRO A 132 1.32 55.96 46.20
C PRO A 132 0.49 57.16 46.65
N ASP A 133 0.02 57.99 45.71
CA ASP A 133 -0.82 59.17 45.98
C ASP A 133 -2.18 58.86 46.64
N LYS A 134 -2.73 57.65 46.43
CA LYS A 134 -4.02 57.22 46.98
C LYS A 134 -3.86 56.42 48.28
N THR A 135 -2.69 55.84 48.50
CA THR A 135 -2.38 55.01 49.68
C THR A 135 -1.54 55.74 50.74
N LYS A 136 -1.29 57.05 50.57
CA LYS A 136 -0.47 57.89 51.49
C LYS A 136 -0.88 57.82 52.95
N ASP A 137 -2.16 57.61 53.24
CA ASP A 137 -2.67 57.55 54.62
C ASP A 137 -2.65 56.14 55.23
N LEU A 138 -2.45 55.09 54.41
CA LEU A 138 -2.54 53.68 54.81
C LEU A 138 -1.18 52.95 54.85
N ASN A 139 -0.21 53.37 54.04
CA ASN A 139 1.11 52.75 53.92
C ASN A 139 2.21 53.67 54.47
N LYS A 140 2.15 53.97 55.77
CA LYS A 140 3.24 54.60 56.52
C LYS A 140 3.92 53.54 57.36
N ASP A 141 5.23 53.42 57.22
CA ASP A 141 6.05 52.61 58.12
C ASP A 141 6.00 53.16 59.55
N ALA A 142 6.47 52.37 60.53
CA ALA A 142 6.60 52.81 61.93
C ALA A 142 7.39 54.12 62.09
N ASP A 143 8.24 54.46 61.11
CA ASP A 143 9.07 55.68 61.05
C ASP A 143 8.44 56.82 60.22
N GLY A 144 7.22 56.65 59.68
CA GLY A 144 6.50 57.67 58.92
C GLY A 144 6.96 57.85 57.46
N VAL A 145 7.76 56.92 56.94
CA VAL A 145 8.19 56.88 55.52
C VAL A 145 7.09 56.27 54.66
N GLU A 146 6.87 56.82 53.47
CA GLU A 146 5.92 56.28 52.48
C GLU A 146 6.41 54.91 51.98
N ASP A 147 5.74 53.83 52.38
CA ASP A 147 6.10 52.48 51.91
C ASP A 147 5.50 52.22 50.52
N ASN A 148 6.34 52.46 49.51
CA ASN A 148 6.03 52.25 48.11
C ASN A 148 6.36 50.83 47.63
N ALA A 149 6.72 49.89 48.52
CA ALA A 149 7.16 48.55 48.14
C ALA A 149 6.13 47.79 47.30
N VAL A 150 4.83 47.91 47.64
CA VAL A 150 3.74 47.26 46.90
C VAL A 150 3.66 47.80 45.47
N PHE A 151 3.74 49.12 45.29
CA PHE A 151 3.70 49.76 43.98
C PHE A 151 4.95 49.45 43.15
N LEU A 152 6.13 49.44 43.77
CA LEU A 152 7.39 49.08 43.10
C LEU A 152 7.36 47.63 42.60
N LYS A 153 6.87 46.68 43.41
CA LYS A 153 6.72 45.29 42.99
C LYS A 153 5.64 45.11 41.92
N LEU A 154 4.56 45.89 41.97
CA LEU A 154 3.55 45.93 40.90
C LEU A 154 4.18 46.38 39.57
N GLN A 155 5.00 47.43 39.60
CA GLN A 155 5.72 47.92 38.43
C GLN A 155 6.76 46.93 37.91
N GLU A 156 7.50 46.28 38.81
CA GLU A 156 8.43 45.19 38.47
C GLU A 156 7.68 44.03 37.79
N GLY A 157 6.59 43.56 38.40
CA GLY A 157 5.76 42.49 37.86
C GLY A 157 5.22 42.82 36.47
N PHE A 158 4.74 44.05 36.25
CA PHE A 158 4.31 44.49 34.92
C PHE A 158 5.45 44.48 33.89
N ASN A 159 6.65 44.94 34.26
CA ASN A 159 7.81 44.94 33.37
C ASN A 159 8.27 43.52 33.00
N VAL A 160 8.21 42.59 33.95
CA VAL A 160 8.52 41.17 33.73
C VAL A 160 7.47 40.52 32.85
N LEU A 161 6.18 40.71 33.14
CA LEU A 161 5.06 40.06 32.43
C LEU A 161 4.79 40.64 31.03
N THR A 162 5.17 41.90 30.79
CA THR A 162 5.04 42.53 29.45
C THR A 162 6.11 42.04 28.47
N ASN A 163 7.31 41.72 28.96
CA ASN A 163 8.38 41.19 28.13
C ASN A 163 8.27 39.66 28.03
N GLU A 164 8.04 39.13 26.83
CA GLU A 164 7.83 37.70 26.62
C GLU A 164 8.96 36.82 27.17
N GLN A 165 10.23 37.21 26.97
CA GLN A 165 11.36 36.42 27.44
C GLN A 165 11.44 36.40 28.97
N LYS A 166 11.27 37.56 29.61
CA LYS A 166 11.25 37.65 31.08
C LYS A 166 10.05 36.94 31.68
N ARG A 167 8.88 37.03 31.04
CA ARG A 167 7.67 36.28 31.42
C ARG A 167 7.93 34.78 31.38
N ARG A 168 8.56 34.26 30.32
CA ARG A 168 8.90 32.83 30.24
C ARG A 168 9.86 32.38 31.35
N THR A 169 10.89 33.17 31.65
CA THR A 169 11.82 32.86 32.75
C THR A 169 11.08 32.84 34.09
N TYR A 170 10.23 33.83 34.35
CA TYR A 170 9.39 33.89 35.55
C TYR A 170 8.40 32.72 35.64
N ASP A 171 7.65 32.45 34.57
CA ASP A 171 6.64 31.39 34.51
C ASP A 171 7.25 29.99 34.71
N SER A 172 8.52 29.81 34.32
CA SER A 172 9.25 28.56 34.51
C SER A 172 9.67 28.30 35.95
N GLN A 173 9.77 29.36 36.76
CA GLN A 173 10.14 29.32 38.19
C GLN A 173 8.92 29.15 39.10
N LEU A 174 7.70 29.38 38.58
CA LEU A 174 6.48 29.16 39.35
C LEU A 174 6.34 27.69 39.78
N PRO A 175 5.71 27.42 40.94
CA PRO A 175 5.43 26.06 41.39
C PRO A 175 4.72 25.25 40.29
N PHE A 176 5.27 24.08 39.97
CA PHE A 176 4.72 23.18 38.97
C PHE A 176 4.83 21.74 39.47
N ASP A 177 3.77 20.96 39.26
CA ASP A 177 3.80 19.54 39.59
C ASP A 177 4.59 18.77 38.52
N ASP A 178 5.80 18.31 38.86
CA ASP A 178 6.64 17.51 37.97
C ASP A 178 6.32 15.99 38.06
N SER A 179 5.33 15.58 38.85
CA SER A 179 4.99 14.17 39.08
C SER A 179 4.53 13.45 37.80
N VAL A 180 5.13 12.30 37.53
CA VAL A 180 4.80 11.40 36.41
C VAL A 180 4.27 10.08 36.97
N PRO A 181 3.17 9.52 36.44
CA PRO A 181 2.65 8.23 36.89
C PRO A 181 3.68 7.12 36.72
N THR A 182 3.87 6.30 37.77
CA THR A 182 4.73 5.11 37.69
C THR A 182 4.01 3.95 36.98
N GLU A 183 4.77 3.08 36.30
CA GLU A 183 4.25 1.88 35.62
C GLU A 183 3.32 1.04 36.52
N SER A 184 3.70 0.82 37.78
CA SER A 184 2.91 0.06 38.76
C SER A 184 1.52 0.69 39.05
N ILE A 185 1.47 2.02 39.16
CA ILE A 185 0.21 2.75 39.42
C ILE A 185 -0.71 2.62 38.20
N LEU A 186 -0.14 2.80 37.01
CA LEU A 186 -0.87 2.70 35.75
C LEU A 186 -1.44 1.28 35.56
N ASP A 187 -0.61 0.25 35.75
CA ASP A 187 -1.02 -1.15 35.65
C ASP A 187 -2.12 -1.51 36.63
N LYS A 188 -2.01 -1.08 37.90
CA LYS A 188 -3.03 -1.33 38.92
C LYS A 188 -4.38 -0.70 38.58
N LYS A 189 -4.38 0.47 37.94
CA LYS A 189 -5.59 1.19 37.54
C LYS A 189 -6.19 0.61 36.27
N MET A 190 -5.36 0.32 35.27
CA MET A 190 -5.77 -0.28 34.00
C MET A 190 -6.36 -1.69 34.16
N LYS A 191 -5.85 -2.49 35.12
CA LYS A 191 -6.44 -3.80 35.45
C LYS A 191 -7.91 -3.72 35.88
N LYS A 192 -8.34 -2.59 36.47
CA LYS A 192 -9.74 -2.40 36.88
C LYS A 192 -10.61 -1.94 35.72
N ASP A 193 -10.10 -0.99 34.96
CA ASP A 193 -10.80 -0.39 33.82
C ASP A 193 -9.76 0.19 32.87
N ILE A 194 -9.83 -0.22 31.61
CA ILE A 194 -8.89 0.20 30.57
C ILE A 194 -9.00 1.69 30.27
N ASN A 195 -10.17 2.30 30.47
CA ASN A 195 -10.40 3.72 30.24
C ASN A 195 -9.69 4.61 31.28
N LYS A 196 -9.26 4.03 32.41
CA LYS A 196 -8.45 4.75 33.41
C LYS A 196 -7.06 5.14 32.92
N PHE A 197 -6.61 4.55 31.79
CA PHE A 197 -5.42 5.02 31.09
C PHE A 197 -5.53 6.50 30.72
N TYR A 198 -6.63 6.88 30.06
CA TYR A 198 -6.85 8.25 29.58
C TYR A 198 -7.01 9.23 30.73
N SER A 199 -7.80 8.89 31.75
CA SER A 199 -8.05 9.82 32.87
C SER A 199 -6.81 10.11 33.72
N ILE A 200 -5.81 9.22 33.72
CA ILE A 200 -4.54 9.42 34.44
C ILE A 200 -3.54 10.20 33.59
N LEU A 201 -3.41 9.87 32.31
CA LEU A 201 -2.37 10.45 31.45
C LEU A 201 -2.79 11.76 30.78
N ASP A 202 -4.07 11.94 30.44
CA ASP A 202 -4.57 13.16 29.81
C ASP A 202 -4.26 14.43 30.63
N PRO A 203 -4.51 14.48 31.95
CA PRO A 203 -4.15 15.66 32.75
C PRO A 203 -2.64 15.90 32.80
N VAL A 204 -1.83 14.84 32.79
CA VAL A 204 -0.37 14.94 32.83
C VAL A 204 0.15 15.53 31.52
N PHE A 205 -0.33 15.06 30.37
CA PHE A 205 0.03 15.63 29.08
C PHE A 205 -0.46 17.07 28.94
N LYS A 206 -1.70 17.38 29.35
CA LYS A 206 -2.23 18.76 29.35
C LYS A 206 -1.40 19.71 30.21
N ARG A 207 -1.00 19.27 31.40
CA ARG A 207 -0.15 20.08 32.29
C ARG A 207 1.21 20.37 31.67
N ASN A 208 1.85 19.38 31.05
CA ASN A 208 3.15 19.59 30.39
C ASN A 208 3.02 20.35 29.05
N ALA A 209 1.86 20.31 28.40
CA ALA A 209 1.58 21.04 27.16
C ALA A 209 1.68 22.56 27.32
N ARG A 210 1.55 23.08 28.55
CA ARG A 210 1.80 24.49 28.89
C ARG A 210 3.16 24.98 28.37
N PHE A 211 4.19 24.13 28.47
CA PHE A 211 5.55 24.48 28.06
C PHE A 211 5.84 24.23 26.57
N ALA A 212 4.84 23.87 25.76
CA ALA A 212 5.01 23.58 24.35
C ALA A 212 5.37 24.82 23.53
N VAL A 213 6.41 24.71 22.69
CA VAL A 213 6.74 25.73 21.67
C VAL A 213 5.76 25.66 20.50
N LYS A 214 5.46 24.44 20.01
CA LYS A 214 4.62 24.21 18.83
C LYS A 214 3.15 24.08 19.25
N LYS A 215 2.26 24.89 18.68
CA LYS A 215 0.80 24.84 18.91
C LYS A 215 0.09 24.60 17.55
N PRO A 216 -1.06 23.90 17.51
CA PRO A 216 -1.81 23.30 18.63
C PRO A 216 -1.19 21.99 19.13
N VAL A 217 -1.35 21.72 20.43
CA VAL A 217 -0.86 20.48 21.05
C VAL A 217 -1.88 19.36 20.87
N PRO A 218 -1.53 18.21 20.27
CA PRO A 218 -2.43 17.07 20.15
C PRO A 218 -2.85 16.51 21.51
N THR A 219 -4.13 16.15 21.64
CA THR A 219 -4.65 15.48 22.84
C THR A 219 -4.51 13.95 22.72
N ILE A 220 -4.53 13.25 23.86
CA ILE A 220 -4.38 11.78 23.87
C ILE A 220 -5.59 11.06 23.26
N GLY A 221 -6.75 11.72 23.23
CA GLY A 221 -8.01 11.19 22.73
C GLY A 221 -8.65 10.17 23.67
N ASP A 222 -9.45 9.29 23.09
CA ASP A 222 -10.21 8.24 23.74
C ASP A 222 -9.96 6.86 23.10
N ALA A 223 -10.68 5.84 23.57
CA ALA A 223 -10.57 4.47 23.04
C ALA A 223 -10.98 4.33 21.57
N SER A 224 -11.76 5.28 21.03
CA SER A 224 -12.29 5.26 19.67
C SER A 224 -11.44 6.07 18.68
N THR A 225 -10.45 6.81 19.17
CA THR A 225 -9.57 7.64 18.34
C THR A 225 -8.78 6.77 17.35
N PRO A 226 -8.76 7.14 16.05
CA PRO A 226 -8.10 6.34 15.02
C PRO A 226 -6.59 6.29 15.22
N ILE A 227 -5.98 5.14 14.89
CA ILE A 227 -4.53 4.91 15.09
C ILE A 227 -3.63 5.94 14.37
N SER A 228 -4.13 6.54 13.27
CA SER A 228 -3.43 7.61 12.56
C SER A 228 -3.27 8.88 13.41
N GLU A 229 -4.29 9.26 14.17
CA GLU A 229 -4.22 10.42 15.08
C GLU A 229 -3.39 10.10 16.30
N VAL A 230 -3.50 8.89 16.83
CA VAL A 230 -2.64 8.38 17.91
C VAL A 230 -1.16 8.44 17.51
N ALA A 231 -0.83 8.07 16.27
CA ALA A 231 0.52 8.18 15.74
C ALA A 231 1.02 9.63 15.68
N LYS A 232 0.17 10.58 15.24
CA LYS A 232 0.51 12.02 15.23
C LYS A 232 0.71 12.57 16.64
N PHE A 233 -0.09 12.13 17.61
CA PHE A 233 0.08 12.48 19.02
C PHE A 233 1.46 12.04 19.52
N TYR A 234 1.83 10.78 19.34
CA TYR A 234 3.12 10.28 19.78
C TYR A 234 4.30 10.93 19.02
N ASP A 235 4.17 11.15 17.72
CA ASP A 235 5.20 11.84 16.92
C ASP A 235 5.46 13.27 17.42
N TYR A 236 4.38 14.00 17.76
CA TYR A 236 4.50 15.33 18.37
C TYR A 236 5.25 15.28 19.71
N TRP A 237 4.89 14.35 20.60
CA TRP A 237 5.47 14.28 21.94
C TRP A 237 6.89 13.68 21.97
N ILE A 238 7.24 12.83 20.99
CA ILE A 238 8.63 12.37 20.79
C ILE A 238 9.51 13.54 20.35
N ASN A 239 8.99 14.42 19.48
CA ASN A 239 9.67 15.62 19.01
C ASN A 239 9.29 16.87 19.84
N PHE A 240 8.98 16.69 21.12
CA PHE A 240 8.50 17.75 21.99
C PHE A 240 9.59 18.80 22.24
N GLU A 241 9.24 20.06 21.97
CA GLU A 241 10.10 21.20 22.23
C GLU A 241 9.50 22.05 23.35
N SER A 242 10.27 22.20 24.43
CA SER A 242 9.88 22.99 25.59
C SER A 242 10.54 24.37 25.60
N TRP A 243 9.74 25.42 25.81
CA TRP A 243 10.24 26.76 26.09
C TRP A 243 10.64 26.96 27.55
N ARG A 244 10.37 25.99 28.44
CA ARG A 244 10.67 26.07 29.88
C ARG A 244 12.15 26.39 30.09
N ASP A 245 12.36 27.40 30.92
CA ASP A 245 13.67 27.95 31.24
C ASP A 245 14.13 27.46 32.62
N PHE A 246 15.38 27.03 32.70
CA PHE A 246 16.03 26.56 33.91
C PHE A 246 17.17 27.49 34.34
N THR A 247 17.36 28.62 33.65
CA THR A 247 18.32 29.63 34.07
C THR A 247 17.87 30.23 35.41
N GLY A 248 18.78 30.24 36.38
CA GLY A 248 18.49 30.67 37.76
C GLY A 248 17.84 29.63 38.67
N LYS A 249 17.40 28.47 38.16
CA LYS A 249 16.94 27.36 39.03
C LYS A 249 18.17 26.59 39.54
N ASP A 250 18.27 26.45 40.85
CA ASP A 250 19.43 25.87 41.55
C ASP A 250 20.76 26.56 41.19
N SER A 251 20.74 27.86 40.85
CA SER A 251 21.96 28.60 40.59
C SER A 251 22.74 28.84 41.89
N GLU A 252 23.90 28.21 42.00
CA GLU A 252 24.78 28.30 43.18
C GLU A 252 25.57 29.61 43.23
N HIS A 253 25.75 30.28 42.09
CA HIS A 253 26.57 31.48 41.98
C HIS A 253 25.73 32.71 41.61
N ASN A 254 25.97 33.83 42.29
CA ASN A 254 25.41 35.13 41.93
C ASN A 254 26.41 35.92 41.07
N PRO A 255 26.18 36.12 39.75
CA PRO A 255 27.11 36.82 38.88
C PRO A 255 27.34 38.30 39.22
N ASP A 256 26.50 38.89 40.08
CA ASP A 256 26.62 40.29 40.50
C ASP A 256 27.54 40.48 41.71
N GLU A 257 27.89 39.39 42.40
CA GLU A 257 28.86 39.37 43.51
C GLU A 257 30.30 39.13 43.04
N ALA A 258 30.51 38.90 41.73
CA ALA A 258 31.81 38.61 41.17
C ALA A 258 32.78 39.80 41.27
N SER A 259 34.00 39.54 41.76
CA SER A 259 35.06 40.55 41.92
C SER A 259 35.79 40.88 40.61
N SER A 260 35.82 39.95 39.66
CA SER A 260 36.41 40.14 38.33
C SER A 260 35.48 39.73 37.20
N ARG A 261 35.75 40.25 35.99
CA ARG A 261 35.06 39.88 34.76
C ARG A 261 35.19 38.38 34.46
N GLU A 262 36.36 37.80 34.70
CA GLU A 262 36.63 36.37 34.50
C GLU A 262 35.82 35.52 35.48
N GLU A 263 35.72 35.95 36.74
CA GLU A 263 34.91 35.32 37.76
C GLU A 263 33.43 35.38 37.39
N LYS A 264 32.91 36.54 36.97
CA LYS A 264 31.53 36.70 36.47
C LYS A 264 31.22 35.74 35.33
N ARG A 265 32.14 35.62 34.36
CA ARG A 265 32.00 34.70 33.22
C ARG A 265 32.01 33.24 33.65
N TRP A 266 32.87 32.88 34.60
CA TRP A 266 32.93 31.53 35.14
C TRP A 266 31.64 31.17 35.88
N MET A 267 31.14 32.06 36.75
CA MET A 267 29.89 31.90 37.49
C MET A 267 28.69 31.74 36.54
N GLN A 268 28.58 32.58 35.51
CA GLN A 268 27.55 32.47 34.48
C GLN A 268 27.62 31.12 33.75
N LYS A 269 28.82 30.69 33.35
CA LYS A 269 29.02 29.41 32.65
C LYS A 269 28.66 28.21 33.52
N GLU A 270 28.96 28.27 34.82
CA GLU A 270 28.63 27.20 35.76
C GLU A 270 27.11 27.13 35.99
N ASN A 271 26.44 28.27 36.15
CA ASN A 271 24.97 28.34 36.21
C ASN A 271 24.33 27.81 34.92
N GLU A 272 24.85 28.17 33.75
CA GLU A 272 24.39 27.62 32.46
C GLU A 272 24.58 26.11 32.39
N ARG A 273 25.66 25.56 32.96
CA ARG A 273 25.91 24.12 33.02
C ARG A 273 24.87 23.43 33.90
N ILE A 274 24.52 24.01 35.05
CA ILE A 274 23.46 23.50 35.94
C ILE A 274 22.11 23.56 35.22
N ALA A 275 21.76 24.69 34.61
CA ALA A 275 20.53 24.86 33.85
C ALA A 275 20.40 23.84 32.69
N LYS A 276 21.49 23.60 31.94
CA LYS A 276 21.53 22.57 30.89
C LYS A 276 21.30 21.16 31.43
N LYS A 277 21.86 20.83 32.60
CA LYS A 277 21.62 19.54 33.25
C LYS A 277 20.17 19.37 33.69
N LEU A 278 19.57 20.41 34.27
CA LEU A 278 18.15 20.40 34.65
C LEU A 278 17.24 20.27 33.43
N LYS A 279 17.53 21.04 32.36
CA LYS A 279 16.80 20.93 31.09
C LYS A 279 16.90 19.52 30.49
N LYS A 280 18.08 18.89 30.56
CA LYS A 280 18.24 17.50 30.11
C LYS A 280 17.38 16.54 30.94
N LYS A 281 17.43 16.63 32.28
CA LYS A 281 16.60 15.80 33.17
C LYS A 281 15.11 15.98 32.90
N GLU A 282 14.67 17.20 32.58
CA GLU A 282 13.30 17.47 32.19
C GLU A 282 12.92 16.79 30.87
N MET A 283 13.77 16.88 29.84
CA MET A 283 13.51 16.19 28.57
C MET A 283 13.49 14.67 28.77
N ASP A 284 14.43 14.13 29.54
CA ASP A 284 14.47 12.70 29.88
C ASP A 284 13.17 12.28 30.60
N ARG A 285 12.65 13.10 31.54
CA ARG A 285 11.37 12.88 32.22
C ARG A 285 10.18 12.82 31.24
N ILE A 286 10.12 13.74 30.27
CA ILE A 286 9.06 13.76 29.26
C ILE A 286 9.18 12.55 28.33
N ILE A 287 10.39 12.18 27.92
CA ILE A 287 10.63 10.97 27.10
C ILE A 287 10.16 9.73 27.86
N ASP A 288 10.51 9.58 29.14
CA ASP A 288 10.08 8.45 29.97
C ASP A 288 8.55 8.38 30.10
N LEU A 289 7.88 9.52 30.27
CA LEU A 289 6.41 9.61 30.25
C LEU A 289 5.83 9.11 28.91
N VAL A 290 6.38 9.56 27.79
CA VAL A 290 5.92 9.20 26.44
C VAL A 290 6.14 7.71 26.17
N MET A 291 7.33 7.19 26.52
CA MET A 291 7.66 5.77 26.40
C MET A 291 6.73 4.91 27.24
N LEU A 292 6.46 5.31 28.49
CA LEU A 292 5.53 4.60 29.37
C LEU A 292 4.12 4.61 28.78
N ALA A 293 3.65 5.77 28.32
CA ALA A 293 2.33 5.90 27.69
C ALA A 293 2.20 5.00 26.46
N GLN A 294 3.18 5.03 25.54
CA GLN A 294 3.16 4.21 24.33
C GLN A 294 3.23 2.71 24.63
N LYS A 295 4.01 2.31 25.65
CA LYS A 295 4.12 0.91 26.09
C LYS A 295 2.79 0.36 26.61
N LYS A 296 1.97 1.21 27.23
CA LYS A 296 0.73 0.83 27.91
C LYS A 296 -0.55 1.21 27.15
N ASP A 297 -0.47 1.99 26.08
CA ASP A 297 -1.64 2.42 25.32
C ASP A 297 -2.36 1.20 24.70
N PRO A 298 -3.63 0.94 25.06
CA PRO A 298 -4.41 -0.17 24.52
C PRO A 298 -4.50 -0.20 23.00
N ARG A 299 -4.62 0.97 22.36
CA ARG A 299 -4.77 1.11 20.90
C ARG A 299 -3.49 0.73 20.20
N VAL A 300 -2.35 1.18 20.74
CA VAL A 300 -1.01 0.86 20.21
C VAL A 300 -0.68 -0.62 20.39
N ILE A 301 -1.03 -1.21 21.55
CA ILE A 301 -0.85 -2.64 21.81
C ILE A 301 -1.68 -3.47 20.80
N ALA A 302 -2.95 -3.11 20.60
CA ALA A 302 -3.84 -3.78 19.66
C ALA A 302 -3.35 -3.68 18.20
N ASP A 303 -2.91 -2.50 17.76
CA ASP A 303 -2.33 -2.29 16.43
C ASP A 303 -1.05 -3.09 16.22
N LYS A 304 -0.16 -3.13 17.24
CA LYS A 304 1.08 -3.91 17.19
C LYS A 304 0.81 -5.41 17.09
N GLU A 305 -0.16 -5.91 17.85
CA GLU A 305 -0.56 -7.32 17.81
C GLU A 305 -1.25 -7.66 16.48
N SER A 306 -2.13 -6.80 15.98
CA SER A 306 -2.76 -6.97 14.66
C SER A 306 -1.74 -7.02 13.52
N LYS A 307 -0.77 -6.09 13.50
CA LYS A 307 0.33 -6.10 12.52
C LYS A 307 1.21 -7.34 12.63
N LYS A 308 1.42 -7.85 13.85
CA LYS A 308 2.17 -9.10 14.06
C LYS A 308 1.40 -10.30 13.51
N GLN A 309 0.11 -10.41 13.81
CA GLN A 309 -0.76 -11.47 13.29
C GLN A 309 -0.89 -11.40 11.77
N GLN A 310 -1.00 -10.21 11.19
CA GLN A 310 -1.03 -10.04 9.73
C GLN A 310 0.26 -10.54 9.07
N LYS A 311 1.43 -10.19 9.62
CA LYS A 311 2.72 -10.68 9.12
C LYS A 311 2.87 -12.19 9.28
N GLU A 312 2.41 -12.75 10.40
CA GLU A 312 2.44 -14.18 10.64
C GLU A 312 1.50 -14.94 9.68
N ALA A 313 0.28 -14.43 9.48
CA ALA A 313 -0.66 -14.96 8.50
C ALA A 313 -0.14 -14.86 7.06
N GLU A 314 0.52 -13.77 6.69
CA GLU A 314 1.16 -13.62 5.38
C GLU A 314 2.29 -14.64 5.19
N LYS A 315 3.11 -14.86 6.23
CA LYS A 315 4.17 -15.87 6.20
C LYS A 315 3.58 -17.28 6.06
N GLN A 316 2.56 -17.62 6.85
CA GLN A 316 1.89 -18.92 6.76
C GLN A 316 1.20 -19.12 5.41
N ALA A 317 0.57 -18.10 4.85
CA ALA A 317 -0.05 -18.16 3.52
C ALA A 317 1.00 -18.38 2.41
N ARG A 318 2.13 -17.70 2.49
CA ARG A 318 3.25 -17.88 1.54
C ARG A 318 3.85 -19.27 1.62
N GLU A 319 4.03 -19.80 2.84
CA GLU A 319 4.53 -21.16 3.07
C GLU A 319 3.54 -22.22 2.56
N TYR A 320 2.24 -22.03 2.80
CA TYR A 320 1.19 -22.89 2.27
C TYR A 320 1.17 -22.88 0.73
N GLU A 321 1.29 -21.71 0.10
CA GLU A 321 1.32 -21.58 -1.36
C GLU A 321 2.56 -22.27 -1.97
N LEU A 322 3.73 -22.11 -1.35
CA LEU A 322 4.96 -22.79 -1.77
C LEU A 322 4.83 -24.31 -1.65
N ASN A 323 4.33 -24.81 -0.52
CA ASN A 323 4.14 -26.25 -0.32
C ASN A 323 3.13 -26.82 -1.32
N LYS A 324 2.02 -26.11 -1.58
CA LYS A 324 1.04 -26.51 -2.59
C LYS A 324 1.67 -26.60 -3.98
N LYS A 325 2.44 -25.58 -4.41
CA LYS A 325 3.14 -25.61 -5.70
C LYS A 325 4.15 -26.76 -5.79
N ALA A 326 4.90 -27.04 -4.73
CA ALA A 326 5.84 -28.16 -4.69
C ALA A 326 5.13 -29.52 -4.78
N ILE A 327 3.97 -29.68 -4.12
CA ILE A 327 3.15 -30.89 -4.23
C ILE A 327 2.59 -31.04 -5.65
N ASP A 328 2.03 -29.98 -6.22
CA ASP A 328 1.47 -29.97 -7.57
C ASP A 328 2.55 -30.28 -8.63
N GLU A 329 3.76 -29.70 -8.50
CA GLU A 329 4.91 -29.97 -9.37
C GLU A 329 5.42 -31.42 -9.22
N ALA A 330 5.51 -31.93 -7.99
CA ALA A 330 5.89 -33.33 -7.75
C ALA A 330 4.89 -34.31 -8.35
N ASN A 331 3.58 -34.00 -8.26
CA ASN A 331 2.52 -34.81 -8.87
C ASN A 331 2.56 -34.73 -10.40
N ALA A 332 2.76 -33.54 -10.98
CA ALA A 332 2.90 -33.36 -12.42
C ALA A 332 4.12 -34.10 -12.98
N LYS A 333 5.25 -34.08 -12.26
CA LYS A 333 6.46 -34.82 -12.64
C LYS A 333 6.24 -36.34 -12.63
N LYS A 334 5.58 -36.86 -11.60
CA LYS A 334 5.20 -38.29 -11.52
C LYS A 334 4.28 -38.70 -12.67
N GLU A 335 3.31 -37.85 -13.02
CA GLU A 335 2.38 -38.12 -14.11
C GLU A 335 3.09 -38.08 -15.48
N ALA A 336 3.96 -37.09 -15.71
CA ALA A 336 4.75 -37.01 -16.93
C ALA A 336 5.67 -38.23 -17.10
N GLU A 337 6.29 -38.71 -16.02
CA GLU A 337 7.13 -39.92 -16.04
C GLU A 337 6.30 -41.17 -16.39
N ARG A 338 5.07 -41.29 -15.86
CA ARG A 338 4.14 -42.37 -16.20
C ARG A 338 3.74 -42.36 -17.68
N ILE A 339 3.35 -41.20 -18.21
CA ILE A 339 2.99 -41.05 -19.63
C ILE A 339 4.20 -41.38 -20.52
N GLU A 340 5.41 -40.95 -20.14
CA GLU A 340 6.62 -41.24 -20.91
C GLU A 340 6.94 -42.74 -20.90
N SER A 341 6.75 -43.45 -19.78
CA SER A 341 6.95 -44.90 -19.73
C SER A 341 5.92 -45.65 -20.60
N GLU A 342 4.64 -45.27 -20.52
CA GLU A 342 3.58 -45.86 -21.34
C GLU A 342 3.82 -45.62 -22.85
N MET A 343 4.27 -44.42 -23.23
CA MET A 343 4.62 -44.10 -24.62
C MET A 343 5.84 -44.88 -25.12
N LYS A 344 6.86 -45.10 -24.26
CA LYS A 344 8.03 -45.93 -24.58
C LYS A 344 7.63 -47.39 -24.79
N GLU A 345 6.78 -47.95 -23.93
CA GLU A 345 6.27 -49.32 -24.09
C GLU A 345 5.46 -49.48 -25.38
N PHE A 346 4.56 -48.55 -25.68
CA PHE A 346 3.79 -48.55 -26.93
C PHE A 346 4.69 -48.43 -28.17
N ALA A 347 5.70 -47.57 -28.14
CA ALA A 347 6.66 -47.43 -29.23
C ALA A 347 7.51 -48.70 -29.44
N GLN A 348 7.85 -49.42 -28.38
CA GLN A 348 8.57 -50.70 -28.49
C GLN A 348 7.68 -51.80 -29.06
N ALA A 349 6.43 -51.92 -28.59
CA ALA A 349 5.46 -52.89 -29.12
C ALA A 349 5.22 -52.68 -30.63
N THR A 350 4.98 -51.43 -31.05
CA THR A 350 4.75 -51.11 -32.47
C THR A 350 5.98 -51.36 -33.35
N LYS A 351 7.20 -51.13 -32.86
CA LYS A 351 8.44 -51.49 -33.58
C LYS A 351 8.57 -53.00 -33.75
N ALA A 352 8.32 -53.77 -32.68
CA ALA A 352 8.37 -55.22 -32.72
C ALA A 352 7.36 -55.80 -33.74
N ASP A 353 6.15 -55.25 -33.79
CA ASP A 353 5.12 -55.71 -34.73
C ASP A 353 5.42 -55.31 -36.19
N ARG A 354 5.95 -54.11 -36.43
CA ARG A 354 6.44 -53.70 -37.76
C ARG A 354 7.59 -54.58 -38.26
N GLU A 355 8.51 -54.98 -37.40
CA GLU A 355 9.61 -55.86 -37.76
C GLU A 355 9.13 -57.28 -38.12
N LYS A 356 8.18 -57.83 -37.34
CA LYS A 356 7.52 -59.11 -37.66
C LYS A 356 6.83 -59.05 -39.03
N LEU A 357 6.13 -57.96 -39.34
CA LEU A 357 5.45 -57.79 -40.62
C LEU A 357 6.43 -57.70 -41.79
N LYS A 358 7.53 -56.94 -41.64
CA LYS A 358 8.62 -56.88 -42.65
C LYS A 358 9.25 -58.24 -42.93
N LYS A 359 9.49 -59.05 -41.89
CA LYS A 359 10.05 -60.42 -42.04
C LYS A 359 9.10 -61.32 -42.82
N LYS A 360 7.80 -61.32 -42.50
CA LYS A 360 6.78 -62.09 -43.24
C LYS A 360 6.71 -61.67 -44.71
N LEU A 361 6.71 -60.36 -44.97
CA LEU A 361 6.59 -59.80 -46.31
C LEU A 361 7.84 -60.07 -47.17
N SER A 362 9.03 -60.01 -46.58
CA SER A 362 10.29 -60.44 -47.24
C SER A 362 10.29 -61.93 -47.58
N GLY A 363 9.83 -62.78 -46.64
CA GLY A 363 9.68 -64.22 -46.87
C GLY A 363 8.77 -64.53 -48.06
N ALA A 364 7.58 -63.89 -48.12
CA ALA A 364 6.62 -64.08 -49.19
C ALA A 364 7.16 -63.63 -50.57
N ARG A 365 7.89 -62.50 -50.64
CA ARG A 365 8.56 -62.04 -51.88
C ARG A 365 9.60 -63.04 -52.38
N ASN A 366 10.39 -63.64 -51.48
CA ASN A 366 11.43 -64.59 -51.86
C ASN A 366 10.86 -65.89 -52.40
N ILE A 367 9.75 -66.36 -51.85
CA ILE A 367 9.03 -67.54 -52.36
C ILE A 367 8.54 -67.25 -53.80
N LEU A 368 7.92 -66.10 -54.03
CA LEU A 368 7.39 -65.72 -55.35
C LEU A 368 8.50 -65.66 -56.41
N ARG A 369 9.65 -65.05 -56.06
CA ARG A 369 10.82 -65.02 -56.94
C ARG A 369 11.32 -66.41 -57.30
N LYS A 370 11.34 -67.36 -56.36
CA LYS A 370 11.78 -68.74 -56.63
C LYS A 370 10.79 -69.47 -57.55
N LEU A 371 9.49 -69.34 -57.31
CA LEU A 371 8.45 -69.95 -58.13
C LEU A 371 8.48 -69.43 -59.56
N LEU A 372 8.59 -68.12 -59.75
CA LEU A 372 8.63 -67.53 -61.09
C LEU A 372 9.93 -67.84 -61.85
N ARG A 373 11.05 -68.11 -61.17
CA ARG A 373 12.26 -68.62 -61.85
C ARG A 373 12.05 -69.99 -62.51
N HIS A 374 11.23 -70.87 -61.92
CA HIS A 374 10.89 -72.16 -62.53
C HIS A 374 10.16 -72.00 -63.85
N THR A 375 9.38 -70.92 -64.03
CA THR A 375 8.70 -70.64 -65.29
C THR A 375 9.66 -70.32 -66.44
N GLY A 376 10.81 -69.72 -66.14
CA GLY A 376 11.88 -69.51 -67.12
C GLY A 376 12.57 -70.81 -67.54
N VAL A 377 12.74 -71.76 -66.60
CA VAL A 377 13.27 -73.11 -66.89
C VAL A 377 12.31 -73.91 -67.78
N LEU A 378 11.00 -73.72 -67.60
CA LEU A 378 9.95 -74.35 -68.40
C LEU A 378 9.75 -73.70 -69.79
N LYS A 379 10.55 -72.68 -70.17
CA LYS A 379 10.43 -71.91 -71.42
C LYS A 379 9.03 -71.34 -71.69
N LEU A 380 8.33 -70.94 -70.63
CA LEU A 380 6.97 -70.37 -70.74
C LEU A 380 6.96 -68.86 -71.04
N GLY A 381 8.12 -68.27 -71.35
CA GLY A 381 8.30 -66.88 -71.78
C GLY A 381 9.78 -66.50 -71.92
N ASP A 382 10.05 -65.26 -72.36
CA ASP A 382 11.39 -64.76 -72.76
C ASP A 382 12.05 -63.85 -71.68
N GLY A 383 11.39 -63.67 -70.53
CA GLY A 383 11.88 -62.85 -69.42
C GLY A 383 12.78 -63.61 -68.43
N ALA A 384 13.57 -62.88 -67.63
CA ALA A 384 14.46 -63.45 -66.61
C ALA A 384 13.73 -64.27 -65.51
N TYR A 385 12.41 -64.05 -65.35
CA TYR A 385 11.51 -64.85 -64.51
C TYR A 385 10.43 -65.54 -65.35
N GLY A 386 10.78 -65.94 -66.57
CA GLY A 386 9.91 -66.55 -67.59
C GLY A 386 8.88 -65.56 -68.13
N ILE A 387 7.88 -65.25 -67.31
CA ILE A 387 6.69 -64.48 -67.68
C ILE A 387 6.84 -62.97 -67.40
N LEU A 388 7.66 -62.61 -66.41
CA LEU A 388 7.98 -61.23 -66.06
C LEU A 388 9.47 -60.95 -66.32
N SER A 389 9.79 -59.73 -66.73
CA SER A 389 11.15 -59.19 -66.69
C SER A 389 11.58 -58.89 -65.25
N GLU A 390 12.88 -58.67 -65.05
CA GLU A 390 13.44 -58.33 -63.75
C GLU A 390 12.83 -57.04 -63.16
N ALA A 391 12.60 -56.02 -64.01
CA ALA A 391 11.97 -54.77 -63.60
C ALA A 391 10.49 -54.97 -63.20
N GLU A 392 9.76 -55.79 -63.93
CA GLU A 392 8.34 -56.07 -63.67
C GLU A 392 8.16 -56.86 -62.37
N MET A 393 9.07 -57.79 -62.09
CA MET A 393 9.06 -58.57 -60.86
C MET A 393 9.32 -57.72 -59.61
N GLU A 394 10.22 -56.74 -59.70
CA GLU A 394 10.48 -55.80 -58.61
C GLU A 394 9.32 -54.82 -58.40
N ILE A 395 8.63 -54.39 -59.46
CA ILE A 395 7.40 -53.60 -59.35
C ILE A 395 6.30 -54.39 -58.63
N LEU A 396 6.10 -55.66 -58.98
CA LEU A 396 5.13 -56.55 -58.33
C LEU A 396 5.47 -56.72 -56.84
N CYS A 397 6.72 -57.06 -56.52
CA CYS A 397 7.17 -57.24 -55.14
C CYS A 397 7.04 -55.95 -54.31
N ALA A 398 7.36 -54.79 -54.89
CA ALA A 398 7.34 -53.52 -54.17
C ALA A 398 5.92 -53.09 -53.76
N ASN A 399 4.91 -53.41 -54.57
CA ASN A 399 3.56 -52.89 -54.41
C ASN A 399 2.53 -53.92 -53.93
N ALA A 400 2.84 -55.22 -53.96
CA ALA A 400 1.97 -56.26 -53.40
C ALA A 400 2.07 -56.31 -51.86
N ASP A 401 0.92 -56.44 -51.20
CA ASP A 401 0.85 -56.62 -49.76
C ASP A 401 1.13 -58.08 -49.35
N LEU A 402 1.15 -58.37 -48.05
CA LEU A 402 1.43 -59.72 -47.57
C LEU A 402 0.36 -60.73 -48.04
N ASN A 403 -0.89 -60.31 -48.13
CA ASN A 403 -2.00 -61.19 -48.51
C ASN A 403 -1.91 -61.53 -50.00
N ASP A 404 -1.73 -60.52 -50.84
CA ASP A 404 -1.47 -60.63 -52.28
C ASP A 404 -0.29 -61.56 -52.56
N LEU A 405 0.85 -61.35 -51.91
CA LEU A 405 2.03 -62.20 -52.11
C LEU A 405 1.78 -63.65 -51.67
N THR A 406 1.01 -63.86 -50.61
CA THR A 406 0.68 -65.21 -50.13
C THR A 406 -0.24 -65.91 -51.11
N SER A 407 -1.30 -65.24 -51.58
CA SER A 407 -2.22 -65.76 -52.59
C SER A 407 -1.52 -66.06 -53.92
N LEU A 408 -0.60 -65.20 -54.37
CA LEU A 408 0.21 -65.45 -55.57
C LEU A 408 1.15 -66.65 -55.41
N ASN A 409 1.76 -66.80 -54.24
CA ASN A 409 2.60 -67.97 -53.95
C ASN A 409 1.76 -69.26 -53.97
N GLU A 410 0.60 -69.26 -53.33
CA GLU A 410 -0.32 -70.41 -53.31
C GLU A 410 -0.83 -70.77 -54.71
N ALA A 411 -1.19 -69.78 -55.52
CA ALA A 411 -1.65 -69.96 -56.90
C ALA A 411 -0.62 -70.71 -57.78
N LEU A 412 0.67 -70.53 -57.50
CA LEU A 412 1.78 -71.18 -58.22
C LEU A 412 2.22 -72.52 -57.60
N GLY A 413 1.53 -73.00 -56.56
CA GLY A 413 1.83 -74.28 -55.87
C GLY A 413 2.50 -74.14 -54.49
N GLY A 414 2.59 -72.92 -53.96
CA GLY A 414 3.11 -72.63 -52.61
C GLY A 414 4.61 -72.86 -52.44
N ASP A 415 5.11 -72.78 -51.20
CA ASP A 415 6.54 -73.00 -50.92
C ASP A 415 7.00 -74.43 -51.29
N ALA A 416 6.09 -75.41 -51.26
CA ALA A 416 6.38 -76.79 -51.67
C ALA A 416 6.82 -76.87 -53.14
N ALA A 417 6.16 -76.12 -54.04
CA ALA A 417 6.51 -76.04 -55.45
C ALA A 417 7.86 -75.33 -55.71
N THR A 418 8.45 -74.65 -54.72
CA THR A 418 9.82 -74.12 -54.87
C THR A 418 10.88 -75.23 -54.87
N LYS A 419 10.61 -76.35 -54.20
CA LYS A 419 11.53 -77.48 -54.02
C LYS A 419 11.26 -78.61 -54.99
N ASP A 420 9.99 -78.80 -55.35
CA ASP A 420 9.56 -79.82 -56.31
C ASP A 420 8.79 -79.17 -57.46
N THR A 421 9.43 -79.09 -58.63
CA THR A 421 8.87 -78.47 -59.83
C THR A 421 7.62 -79.21 -60.34
N SER A 422 7.40 -80.48 -59.96
CA SER A 422 6.19 -81.21 -60.36
C SER A 422 4.91 -80.68 -59.72
N LEU A 423 5.03 -79.99 -58.58
CA LEU A 423 3.92 -79.37 -57.84
C LEU A 423 3.59 -77.96 -58.35
N PHE A 424 4.30 -77.48 -59.37
CA PHE A 424 4.10 -76.15 -59.93
C PHE A 424 2.79 -76.07 -60.72
N ASN A 425 1.91 -75.14 -60.33
CA ASN A 425 0.64 -74.95 -61.01
C ASN A 425 0.76 -73.92 -62.14
N VAL A 426 0.72 -74.41 -63.38
CA VAL A 426 0.82 -73.59 -64.60
C VAL A 426 -0.34 -72.60 -64.73
N ASN A 427 -1.55 -72.94 -64.24
CA ASN A 427 -2.70 -72.04 -64.29
C ASN A 427 -2.55 -70.83 -63.35
N GLY A 428 -1.65 -70.91 -62.35
CA GLY A 428 -1.34 -69.79 -61.46
C GLY A 428 -0.61 -68.64 -62.15
N ILE A 429 -0.05 -68.87 -63.33
CA ILE A 429 0.68 -67.87 -64.13
C ILE A 429 -0.24 -66.73 -64.55
N ASP A 430 -1.48 -67.04 -64.97
CA ASP A 430 -2.42 -66.04 -65.46
C ASP A 430 -2.86 -65.10 -64.33
N ILE A 431 -3.00 -65.62 -63.11
CA ILE A 431 -3.31 -64.84 -61.90
C ILE A 431 -2.17 -63.86 -61.57
N VAL A 432 -0.91 -64.28 -61.74
CA VAL A 432 0.26 -63.40 -61.53
C VAL A 432 0.30 -62.28 -62.58
N LYS A 433 0.03 -62.59 -63.85
CA LYS A 433 -0.02 -61.59 -64.93
C LYS A 433 -1.14 -60.58 -64.71
N GLU A 434 -2.33 -61.06 -64.35
CA GLU A 434 -3.49 -60.21 -64.07
C GLU A 434 -3.20 -59.25 -62.91
N LYS A 435 -2.64 -59.77 -61.81
CA LYS A 435 -2.28 -58.93 -60.66
C LYS A 435 -1.15 -57.94 -60.99
N PHE A 436 -0.18 -58.35 -61.81
CA PHE A 436 0.88 -57.45 -62.28
C PHE A 436 0.33 -56.32 -63.14
N ASN A 437 -0.54 -56.63 -64.12
CA ASN A 437 -1.19 -55.62 -64.97
C ASN A 437 -2.05 -54.68 -64.12
N TYR A 438 -2.81 -55.20 -63.17
CA TYR A 438 -3.56 -54.37 -62.23
C TYR A 438 -2.65 -53.40 -61.47
N ILE A 439 -1.52 -53.88 -60.91
CA ILE A 439 -0.56 -53.01 -60.20
C ILE A 439 0.06 -51.97 -61.13
N LYS A 440 0.39 -52.36 -62.36
CA LYS A 440 0.93 -51.46 -63.38
C LYS A 440 -0.07 -50.35 -63.72
N ASP A 441 -1.33 -50.71 -63.95
CA ASP A 441 -2.41 -49.76 -64.24
C ASP A 441 -2.65 -48.81 -63.06
N GLN A 442 -2.61 -49.31 -61.82
CA GLN A 442 -2.71 -48.48 -60.61
C GLN A 442 -1.54 -47.50 -60.48
N ILE A 443 -0.32 -47.91 -60.85
CA ILE A 443 0.85 -47.03 -60.83
C ILE A 443 0.72 -45.95 -61.92
N GLU A 444 0.25 -46.30 -63.11
CA GLU A 444 0.02 -45.35 -64.20
C GLU A 444 -1.10 -44.36 -63.87
N LEU A 445 -2.20 -44.82 -63.27
CA LEU A 445 -3.27 -43.97 -62.75
C LEU A 445 -2.74 -42.99 -61.68
N ASN A 446 -1.95 -43.46 -60.72
CA ASN A 446 -1.37 -42.61 -59.68
C ASN A 446 -0.33 -41.61 -60.22
N LYS A 447 0.42 -41.97 -61.27
CA LYS A 447 1.31 -41.03 -61.98
C LYS A 447 0.52 -39.96 -62.73
N ASN A 448 -0.58 -40.34 -63.38
CA ASN A 448 -1.45 -39.39 -64.08
C ASN A 448 -2.17 -38.44 -63.11
N VAL A 449 -2.58 -38.92 -61.93
CA VAL A 449 -3.13 -38.07 -60.85
C VAL A 449 -2.07 -37.11 -60.31
N LYS A 450 -0.84 -37.56 -60.04
CA LYS A 450 0.26 -36.67 -59.61
C LYS A 450 0.67 -35.65 -60.69
N ASN A 451 0.62 -36.02 -61.97
CA ASN A 451 0.87 -35.09 -63.07
C ASN A 451 -0.26 -34.06 -63.26
N ASN A 452 -1.52 -34.42 -62.99
CA ASN A 452 -2.64 -33.47 -62.98
C ASN A 452 -2.66 -32.56 -61.74
N VAL A 453 -2.08 -32.99 -60.62
CA VAL A 453 -1.91 -32.15 -59.41
C VAL A 453 -0.71 -31.18 -59.54
N ASN A 454 0.26 -31.48 -60.42
CA ASN A 454 1.41 -30.61 -60.70
C ASN A 454 1.13 -29.44 -61.69
N ILE A 455 -0.13 -29.17 -62.05
CA ILE A 455 -0.56 -27.91 -62.70
C ILE A 455 -1.12 -26.91 -61.66
N SER A 456 -1.18 -27.29 -60.38
CA SER A 456 -1.75 -26.45 -59.31
C SER A 456 -0.88 -26.32 -58.06
N ASP A 457 0.45 -26.41 -58.19
CA ASP A 457 1.38 -26.23 -57.06
C ASP A 457 2.66 -25.50 -57.47
N ASP A 458 2.49 -24.37 -58.17
CA ASP A 458 3.58 -23.41 -58.43
C ASP A 458 3.47 -22.22 -57.45
N THR A 459 3.48 -22.49 -56.14
CA THR A 459 3.81 -21.47 -55.14
C THR A 459 4.33 -22.08 -53.83
N SER A 460 5.51 -22.71 -53.85
CA SER A 460 6.33 -22.79 -52.64
C SER A 460 7.78 -23.16 -52.93
N ASN A 461 8.54 -22.19 -53.43
CA ASN A 461 9.98 -22.12 -53.16
C ASN A 461 10.47 -20.68 -53.34
N ASN A 462 10.29 -19.88 -52.29
CA ASN A 462 11.25 -18.83 -52.01
C ASN A 462 11.44 -18.72 -50.49
N THR A 463 12.54 -19.29 -50.03
CA THR A 463 13.13 -18.97 -48.74
C THR A 463 13.51 -17.49 -48.71
N ASN A 464 13.35 -16.85 -47.55
CA ASN A 464 13.69 -15.46 -47.22
C ASN A 464 12.73 -14.37 -47.72
N ASN A 465 11.57 -14.30 -47.09
CA ASN A 465 11.04 -13.05 -46.53
C ASN A 465 9.84 -13.40 -45.63
N LYS A 466 10.10 -13.71 -44.34
CA LYS A 466 9.04 -13.68 -43.34
C LYS A 466 8.64 -12.21 -43.22
N ALA A 467 7.45 -11.86 -43.70
CA ALA A 467 6.92 -10.51 -43.61
C ALA A 467 7.12 -9.98 -42.19
N GLU A 468 7.76 -8.81 -42.05
CA GLU A 468 7.89 -8.14 -40.75
C GLU A 468 6.48 -8.04 -40.14
N ARG A 469 6.32 -8.57 -38.93
CA ARG A 469 5.07 -8.44 -38.18
C ARG A 469 4.67 -6.97 -38.14
N GLU A 470 3.45 -6.65 -38.56
CA GLU A 470 2.94 -5.29 -38.49
C GLU A 470 2.75 -4.86 -37.03
N TRP A 471 3.43 -3.78 -36.64
CA TRP A 471 3.35 -3.22 -35.30
C TRP A 471 2.22 -2.21 -35.22
N THR A 472 1.06 -2.66 -34.74
CA THR A 472 -0.08 -1.78 -34.49
C THR A 472 0.24 -0.75 -33.41
N ARG A 473 -0.51 0.36 -33.40
CA ARG A 473 -0.38 1.41 -32.38
C ARG A 473 -0.55 0.88 -30.96
N ASP A 474 -1.39 -0.15 -30.78
CA ASP A 474 -1.62 -0.78 -29.49
C ASP A 474 -0.40 -1.61 -29.03
N TYR A 475 0.24 -2.33 -29.95
CA TYR A 475 1.48 -3.07 -29.66
C TYR A 475 2.62 -2.14 -29.27
N LEU A 476 2.74 -1.00 -29.96
CA LEU A 476 3.73 0.03 -29.62
C LEU A 476 3.46 0.65 -28.25
N SER A 477 2.20 0.83 -27.85
CA SER A 477 1.84 1.34 -26.52
C SER A 477 2.24 0.36 -25.41
N HIS A 478 1.94 -0.93 -25.59
CA HIS A 478 2.34 -1.96 -24.64
C HIS A 478 3.86 -2.14 -24.58
N LEU A 479 4.55 -2.06 -25.72
CA LEU A 479 6.01 -2.10 -25.76
C LEU A 479 6.63 -0.92 -25.00
N ALA A 480 6.09 0.29 -25.16
CA ALA A 480 6.57 1.46 -24.41
C ALA A 480 6.37 1.30 -22.90
N LYS A 481 5.22 0.76 -22.46
CA LYS A 481 4.95 0.44 -21.05
C LYS A 481 5.92 -0.62 -20.52
N ALA A 482 6.18 -1.67 -21.31
CA ALA A 482 7.13 -2.73 -20.96
C ALA A 482 8.55 -2.19 -20.78
N VAL A 483 9.03 -1.39 -21.74
CA VAL A 483 10.37 -0.80 -21.73
C VAL A 483 10.56 0.20 -20.60
N ALA A 484 9.51 0.94 -20.21
CA ALA A 484 9.52 1.81 -19.04
C ALA A 484 9.51 1.03 -17.72
N LYS A 485 8.78 -0.09 -17.66
CA LYS A 485 8.70 -0.97 -16.49
C LYS A 485 10.01 -1.71 -16.21
N TYR A 486 10.74 -2.07 -17.26
CA TYR A 486 12.04 -2.75 -17.17
C TYR A 486 13.17 -1.83 -17.66
N PRO A 487 13.81 -1.04 -16.78
CA PRO A 487 14.83 -0.06 -17.16
C PRO A 487 16.17 -0.70 -17.59
N ALA A 488 17.04 0.11 -18.19
CA ALA A 488 18.38 -0.32 -18.60
C ALA A 488 19.23 -0.72 -17.39
N GLY A 489 19.91 -1.88 -17.46
CA GLY A 489 20.77 -2.40 -16.39
C GLY A 489 20.27 -3.69 -15.73
N LEU A 490 19.02 -4.11 -15.97
CA LEU A 490 18.53 -5.44 -15.58
C LEU A 490 19.11 -6.54 -16.48
N GLY A 491 19.67 -7.59 -15.89
CA GLY A 491 19.97 -8.84 -16.62
C GLY A 491 18.70 -9.48 -17.17
N ASN A 492 18.74 -9.96 -18.41
CA ASN A 492 17.57 -10.48 -19.15
C ASN A 492 16.39 -9.48 -19.32
N ARG A 493 16.70 -8.19 -19.51
CA ARG A 493 15.71 -7.13 -19.75
C ARG A 493 14.74 -7.50 -20.88
N TRP A 494 15.26 -7.94 -22.02
CA TRP A 494 14.47 -8.15 -23.23
C TRP A 494 13.60 -9.40 -23.16
N GLY A 495 14.03 -10.44 -22.44
CA GLY A 495 13.16 -11.57 -22.08
C GLY A 495 11.96 -11.14 -21.22
N CYS A 496 12.17 -10.27 -20.21
CA CYS A 496 11.06 -9.73 -19.42
C CYS A 496 10.10 -8.86 -20.25
N VAL A 497 10.63 -8.08 -21.20
CA VAL A 497 9.81 -7.26 -22.11
C VAL A 497 8.99 -8.13 -23.07
N ALA A 498 9.60 -9.16 -23.66
CA ALA A 498 8.91 -10.09 -24.56
C ALA A 498 7.81 -10.87 -23.82
N ASN A 499 8.09 -11.35 -22.61
CA ASN A 499 7.09 -12.05 -21.78
C ASN A 499 5.92 -11.14 -21.41
N TYR A 500 6.20 -9.89 -21.01
CA TYR A 500 5.14 -8.92 -20.74
C TYR A 500 4.27 -8.66 -21.97
N MET A 501 4.88 -8.54 -23.16
CA MET A 501 4.16 -8.36 -24.42
C MET A 501 3.27 -9.57 -24.75
N ASN A 502 3.79 -10.78 -24.57
CA ASN A 502 3.05 -12.02 -24.80
C ASN A 502 1.88 -12.19 -23.84
N ASP A 503 2.05 -11.84 -22.56
CA ASP A 503 1.00 -11.92 -21.56
C ASP A 503 -0.10 -10.87 -21.75
N ALA A 504 0.30 -9.63 -22.09
CA ALA A 504 -0.63 -8.52 -22.23
C ALA A 504 -1.46 -8.59 -23.53
N ILE A 505 -0.84 -8.99 -24.64
CA ILE A 505 -1.45 -8.95 -25.98
C ILE A 505 -2.03 -10.31 -26.36
N LYS A 506 -1.48 -11.41 -25.85
CA LYS A 506 -1.82 -12.79 -26.23
C LYS A 506 -1.88 -12.99 -27.76
N PRO A 507 -0.78 -12.67 -28.47
CA PRO A 507 -0.76 -12.74 -29.92
C PRO A 507 -0.83 -14.21 -30.41
N MET A 508 -1.34 -14.41 -31.62
CA MET A 508 -1.42 -15.74 -32.25
C MET A 508 -0.03 -16.37 -32.45
N GLU A 509 0.98 -15.54 -32.66
CA GLU A 509 2.39 -15.94 -32.70
C GLU A 509 3.15 -15.09 -31.68
N LEU A 510 3.97 -15.72 -30.83
CA LEU A 510 4.66 -15.06 -29.72
C LEU A 510 5.69 -14.04 -30.21
N PHE A 511 5.79 -12.91 -29.50
CA PHE A 511 6.86 -11.94 -29.66
C PHE A 511 8.18 -12.52 -29.13
N THR A 512 9.23 -12.37 -29.93
CA THR A 512 10.60 -12.72 -29.57
C THR A 512 11.36 -11.53 -28.99
N GLU A 513 12.47 -11.80 -28.29
CA GLU A 513 13.35 -10.75 -27.75
C GLU A 513 13.90 -9.84 -28.87
N ASP A 514 14.38 -10.44 -29.96
CA ASP A 514 14.95 -9.74 -31.11
C ASP A 514 13.95 -8.81 -31.81
N GLU A 515 12.68 -9.21 -31.92
CA GLU A 515 11.62 -8.37 -32.48
C GLU A 515 11.35 -7.14 -31.61
N CYS A 516 11.25 -7.33 -30.28
CA CYS A 516 11.03 -6.24 -29.33
C CYS A 516 12.21 -5.26 -29.33
N ILE A 517 13.44 -5.77 -29.41
CA ILE A 517 14.68 -4.99 -29.52
C ILE A 517 14.65 -4.13 -30.78
N LYS A 518 14.46 -4.74 -31.95
CA LYS A 518 14.49 -4.03 -33.25
C LYS A 518 13.50 -2.88 -33.29
N VAL A 519 12.27 -3.10 -32.80
CA VAL A 519 11.23 -2.07 -32.84
C VAL A 519 11.44 -0.97 -31.82
N ALA A 520 11.89 -1.30 -30.61
CA ALA A 520 12.21 -0.30 -29.59
C ALA A 520 13.35 0.62 -30.04
N PHE A 521 14.40 0.08 -30.68
CA PHE A 521 15.49 0.89 -31.24
C PHE A 521 15.05 1.72 -32.45
N LYS A 522 14.20 1.18 -33.33
CA LYS A 522 13.61 1.92 -34.46
C LYS A 522 12.77 3.11 -33.97
N ALA A 523 11.96 2.90 -32.93
CA ALA A 523 11.16 3.94 -32.30
C ALA A 523 12.03 5.02 -31.63
N ALA A 524 13.09 4.63 -30.92
CA ALA A 524 14.03 5.57 -30.30
C ALA A 524 14.79 6.42 -31.33
N LYS A 525 15.22 5.82 -32.44
CA LYS A 525 15.92 6.52 -33.53
C LYS A 525 15.02 7.53 -34.24
N ASN A 526 13.75 7.18 -34.44
CA ASN A 526 12.75 8.11 -35.00
C ASN A 526 12.49 9.30 -34.06
N LEU A 527 12.49 9.09 -32.74
CA LEU A 527 12.34 10.19 -31.76
C LEU A 527 13.53 11.17 -31.77
N GLN A 528 14.75 10.67 -32.01
CA GLN A 528 15.94 11.52 -32.11
C GLN A 528 15.99 12.34 -33.40
N ASN A 529 15.44 11.82 -34.49
CA ASN A 529 15.32 12.53 -35.77
C ASN A 529 14.21 13.59 -35.79
N VAL A 530 13.24 13.55 -34.86
CA VAL A 530 12.19 14.57 -34.70
C VAL A 530 12.62 15.70 -33.76
N LYS A 531 13.69 15.50 -32.98
CA LYS A 531 14.28 16.52 -32.07
C LYS A 531 15.48 17.27 -32.67
N LYS A 532 15.98 16.85 -33.83
CA LYS A 532 16.88 17.61 -34.69
C LYS A 532 16.05 18.30 -35.77
#